data_AF-A0A0H5CAI1-F1
#
_entry.id   AF-A0A0H5CAI1-F1
#
_cell.length_a   1.000
_cell.length_b   1.000
_cell.length_c   1.000
_cell.angle_alpha   90.00
_cell.angle_beta   90.00
_cell.angle_gamma   90.00
#
_symmetry.space_group_name_H-M   'P 1'
#
loop_
_entity.id
_entity.type
_entity.pdbx_description
1 polymer ?
#
loop_
_entity_poly.entity_id
_entity_poly.type
_entity_poly.pdbx_seq_one_letter_code
_entity_poly.pdbx_strand_id
1 'polypeptide(L)'
;MKVNIRKWNGVAIWSWDVPKEEVCGICRASFDTTCSSCKFPGDQCPLVLGVCTHRFHTHCIEKWLEVETSKNLCPMCRQWFQEKTDDGDGGTGAHANTNVHSSDVVSTT
;
A
#
# COMPACT_ATOMS: atom_id res chain seq x y z
N MET A 1 -31.72 20.98 -33.76
CA MET A 1 -30.59 21.88 -33.43
C MET A 1 -29.43 21.02 -32.94
N LYS A 2 -28.19 21.27 -33.41
CA LYS A 2 -27.02 20.40 -33.16
C LYS A 2 -25.91 21.23 -32.49
N VAL A 3 -25.52 20.87 -31.28
CA VAL A 3 -24.48 21.55 -30.49
C VAL A 3 -23.19 20.72 -30.56
N ASN A 4 -22.06 21.37 -30.86
CA ASN A 4 -20.74 20.73 -30.92
C ASN A 4 -19.84 21.29 -29.83
N ILE A 5 -19.28 20.41 -28.99
CA ILE A 5 -18.30 20.77 -27.96
C ILE A 5 -16.94 20.99 -28.65
N ARG A 6 -16.34 22.18 -28.49
CA ARG A 6 -15.06 22.53 -29.12
C ARG A 6 -13.84 22.18 -28.27
N LYS A 7 -13.97 22.30 -26.95
CA LYS A 7 -12.89 22.06 -26.00
C LYS A 7 -13.49 21.71 -24.65
N TRP A 8 -12.92 20.72 -23.98
CA TRP A 8 -13.28 20.34 -22.62
C TRP A 8 -12.01 20.25 -21.78
N ASN A 9 -11.98 20.96 -20.66
CA ASN A 9 -10.92 20.85 -19.66
C ASN A 9 -11.54 20.19 -18.43
N GLY A 10 -11.28 18.89 -18.25
CA GLY A 10 -11.76 18.14 -17.10
C GLY A 10 -10.85 18.31 -15.89
N VAL A 11 -11.44 18.36 -14.71
CA VAL A 11 -10.75 18.25 -13.42
C VAL A 11 -11.45 17.14 -12.65
N ALA A 12 -10.67 16.28 -12.02
CA ALA A 12 -11.18 15.17 -11.22
C ALA A 12 -10.46 15.12 -9.86
N ILE A 13 -11.17 14.55 -8.89
CA ILE A 13 -10.63 14.17 -7.58
C ILE A 13 -10.85 12.66 -7.49
N TRP A 14 -9.85 11.95 -7.01
CA TRP A 14 -9.94 10.52 -6.75
C TRP A 14 -9.86 10.28 -5.24
N SER A 15 -10.43 9.18 -4.80
CA SER A 15 -10.32 8.67 -3.43
C SER A 15 -10.27 7.16 -3.50
N TRP A 16 -9.72 6.53 -2.47
CA TRP A 16 -9.75 5.07 -2.40
C TRP A 16 -11.19 4.57 -2.20
N ASP A 17 -11.50 3.41 -2.77
CA ASP A 17 -12.79 2.72 -2.52
C ASP A 17 -12.75 2.00 -1.17
N VAL A 18 -12.69 2.79 -0.10
CA VAL A 18 -12.57 2.35 1.29
C VAL A 18 -13.50 3.21 2.12
N PRO A 19 -14.16 2.67 3.17
CA PRO A 19 -15.01 3.50 4.03
C PRO A 19 -14.21 4.66 4.62
N LYS A 20 -14.73 5.89 4.49
CA LYS A 20 -14.02 7.13 4.84
C LYS A 20 -13.60 7.23 6.31
N GLU A 21 -14.27 6.48 7.17
CA GLU A 21 -14.01 6.45 8.61
C GLU A 21 -12.89 5.47 8.97
N GLU A 22 -12.44 4.64 8.04
CA GLU A 22 -11.33 3.74 8.27
C GLU A 22 -9.99 4.49 8.22
N VAL A 23 -9.12 4.13 9.17
CA VAL A 23 -7.77 4.65 9.31
C VAL A 23 -6.79 3.50 9.36
N CYS A 24 -5.54 3.77 8.99
CA CYS A 24 -4.47 2.78 9.14
C CYS A 24 -4.32 2.41 10.62
N GLY A 25 -4.44 1.13 10.96
CA GLY A 25 -4.34 0.65 12.36
C GLY A 25 -2.99 0.87 13.04
N ILE A 26 -1.96 1.25 12.26
CA ILE A 26 -0.59 1.49 12.75
C ILE A 26 -0.34 2.99 12.94
N CYS A 27 -0.46 3.80 11.87
CA CYS A 27 -0.17 5.25 11.95
C CYS A 27 -1.38 6.13 12.28
N ARG A 28 -2.59 5.56 12.32
CA ARG A 28 -3.87 6.24 12.59
C ARG A 28 -4.21 7.41 11.66
N ALA A 29 -3.54 7.50 10.52
CA ALA A 29 -3.88 8.44 9.45
C ALA A 29 -4.98 7.86 8.56
N SER A 30 -5.80 8.73 7.97
CA SER A 30 -6.74 8.35 6.92
C SER A 30 -5.99 7.81 5.69
N PHE A 31 -6.60 6.87 4.98
CA PHE A 31 -6.01 6.26 3.79
C PHE A 31 -5.91 7.23 2.58
N ASP A 32 -6.67 8.32 2.58
CA ASP A 32 -6.52 9.40 1.59
C ASP A 32 -5.31 10.31 1.88
N THR A 33 -4.66 10.13 3.04
CA THR A 33 -3.48 10.88 3.48
C THR A 33 -2.25 10.00 3.51
N THR A 34 -1.05 10.60 3.51
CA THR A 34 0.19 9.85 3.65
C THR A 34 0.42 9.35 5.08
N CYS A 35 1.18 8.25 5.20
CA CYS A 35 1.74 7.84 6.49
C CYS A 35 2.72 8.89 7.03
N SER A 36 3.06 8.82 8.32
CA SER A 36 3.94 9.79 9.00
C SER A 36 5.36 9.89 8.41
N SER A 37 5.78 8.91 7.61
CA SER A 37 7.08 8.90 6.93
C SER A 37 7.04 9.51 5.53
N CYS A 38 5.85 9.69 4.94
CA CYS A 38 5.68 10.16 3.56
C CYS A 38 5.15 11.59 3.53
N LYS A 39 5.73 12.42 2.66
CA LYS A 39 5.39 13.85 2.55
C LYS A 39 4.28 14.15 1.54
N PHE A 40 4.20 13.38 0.46
CA PHE A 40 3.25 13.61 -0.64
C PHE A 40 2.44 12.35 -0.95
N PRO A 41 1.10 12.46 -1.11
CA PRO A 41 0.26 11.33 -1.49
C PRO A 41 0.55 10.91 -2.95
N GLY A 42 0.39 9.62 -3.26
CA GLY A 42 0.66 9.03 -4.58
C GLY A 42 1.41 7.69 -4.48
N ASP A 43 2.23 7.40 -5.49
CA ASP A 43 2.99 6.14 -5.65
C ASP A 43 3.93 5.81 -4.47
N GLN A 44 4.21 6.79 -3.61
CA GLN A 44 5.11 6.65 -2.48
C GLN A 44 4.44 6.07 -1.23
N CYS A 45 3.13 5.82 -1.23
CA CYS A 45 2.47 5.21 -0.07
C CYS A 45 1.19 4.45 -0.49
N PRO A 46 1.33 3.32 -1.22
CA PRO A 46 0.18 2.54 -1.61
C PRO A 46 -0.52 1.89 -0.40
N LEU A 47 -1.75 1.44 -0.64
CA LEU A 47 -2.53 0.67 0.32
C LEU A 47 -2.31 -0.81 0.10
N VAL A 48 -2.14 -1.54 1.19
CA VAL A 48 -2.03 -3.01 1.21
C VAL A 48 -3.24 -3.57 1.92
N LEU A 49 -3.86 -4.57 1.30
CA LEU A 49 -4.94 -5.36 1.89
C LEU A 49 -4.38 -6.72 2.30
N GLY A 50 -4.54 -7.07 3.57
CA GLY A 50 -4.21 -8.42 4.04
C GLY A 50 -5.31 -9.42 3.68
N VAL A 51 -4.97 -10.71 3.56
CA VAL A 51 -5.95 -11.81 3.46
C VAL A 51 -6.91 -11.82 4.66
N CYS A 52 -6.45 -11.34 5.82
CA CYS A 52 -7.26 -11.12 7.01
C CYS A 52 -8.22 -9.91 6.92
N THR A 53 -8.39 -9.31 5.74
CA THR A 53 -9.25 -8.15 5.43
C THR A 53 -8.85 -6.81 6.06
N HIS A 54 -7.74 -6.75 6.79
CA HIS A 54 -7.21 -5.50 7.33
C HIS A 54 -6.36 -4.73 6.31
N ARG A 55 -6.50 -3.40 6.31
CA ARG A 55 -5.82 -2.48 5.39
C ARG A 55 -4.77 -1.67 6.14
N PHE A 56 -3.61 -1.46 5.51
CA PHE A 56 -2.53 -0.65 6.04
C PHE A 56 -1.85 0.12 4.90
N HIS A 57 -1.17 1.20 5.23
CA HIS A 57 -0.17 1.78 4.32
C HIS A 57 1.02 0.82 4.19
N THR A 58 1.57 0.63 2.99
CA THR A 58 2.73 -0.24 2.72
C THR A 58 3.88 -0.03 3.71
N HIS A 59 4.37 1.21 3.84
CA HIS A 59 5.46 1.52 4.78
C HIS A 59 5.12 1.28 6.26
N CYS A 60 3.84 1.31 6.63
CA CYS A 60 3.45 1.02 8.00
C CYS A 60 3.53 -0.48 8.27
N ILE A 61 3.03 -1.30 7.35
CA ILE A 61 3.02 -2.76 7.54
C ILE A 61 4.41 -3.36 7.36
N GLU A 62 5.21 -2.90 6.39
CA GLU A 62 6.60 -3.36 6.22
C GLU A 62 7.43 -3.13 7.48
N LYS A 63 7.42 -1.89 8.00
CA LYS A 63 8.11 -1.55 9.27
C LYS A 63 7.61 -2.37 10.46
N TRP A 64 6.35 -2.77 10.45
CA TRP A 64 5.81 -3.62 11.51
C TRP A 64 6.35 -5.05 11.40
N LEU A 65 6.38 -5.62 10.20
CA LEU A 65 6.84 -6.99 9.95
C LEU A 65 8.37 -7.12 10.13
N GLU A 66 9.14 -6.07 9.87
CA GLU A 66 10.59 -6.02 10.12
C GLU A 66 10.95 -6.17 11.61
N VAL A 67 10.05 -5.78 12.52
CA VAL A 67 10.30 -5.91 13.96
C VAL A 67 10.09 -7.36 14.39
N GLU A 68 11.14 -8.02 14.91
CA GLU A 68 11.12 -9.44 15.30
C GLU A 68 9.99 -9.80 16.29
N THR A 69 9.59 -8.87 17.17
CA THR A 69 8.52 -9.10 18.15
C THR A 69 7.13 -9.21 17.53
N SER A 70 6.96 -8.72 16.29
CA SER A 70 5.69 -8.81 15.54
C SER A 70 5.37 -10.24 15.13
N LYS A 71 6.39 -11.10 14.98
CA LYS A 71 6.28 -12.49 14.51
C LYS A 71 5.50 -12.63 13.19
N ASN A 72 5.60 -11.63 12.31
CA ASN A 72 4.83 -11.54 11.07
C ASN A 72 3.31 -11.62 11.25
N LEU A 73 2.80 -11.14 12.39
CA LEU A 73 1.37 -11.14 12.70
C LEU A 73 0.74 -9.79 12.36
N CYS A 74 -0.49 -9.83 11.88
CA CYS A 74 -1.33 -8.65 11.68
C CYS A 74 -1.53 -7.89 13.00
N PRO A 75 -1.32 -6.56 13.05
CA PRO A 75 -1.52 -5.76 14.26
C PRO A 75 -2.95 -5.82 14.83
N MET A 76 -3.95 -6.08 13.99
CA MET A 76 -5.36 -6.02 14.36
C MET A 76 -5.91 -7.37 14.85
N CYS A 77 -5.69 -8.44 14.08
CA CYS A 77 -6.24 -9.76 14.39
C CYS A 77 -5.21 -10.80 14.85
N ARG A 78 -3.92 -10.47 14.87
CA ARG A 78 -2.82 -11.38 15.24
C ARG A 78 -2.75 -12.67 14.42
N GLN A 79 -3.37 -12.72 13.24
CA GLN A 79 -3.16 -13.78 12.27
C GLN A 79 -1.88 -13.53 11.48
N TRP A 80 -1.30 -14.59 10.91
CA TRP A 80 -0.14 -14.47 10.03
C TRP A 80 -0.48 -13.52 8.86
N PHE A 81 0.34 -12.49 8.66
CA PHE A 81 0.07 -11.47 7.65
C PHE A 81 0.52 -11.96 6.27
N GLN A 82 -0.40 -11.88 5.31
CA GLN A 82 -0.14 -12.12 3.89
C GLN A 82 -0.89 -11.06 3.11
N GLU A 83 -0.21 -10.44 2.16
CA GLU A 83 -0.80 -9.47 1.25
C GLU A 83 -1.71 -10.20 0.26
N LYS A 84 -2.88 -9.62 0.00
CA LYS A 84 -3.82 -10.12 -1.01
C LYS A 84 -3.39 -9.55 -2.37
N THR A 85 -2.90 -10.41 -3.25
CA THR A 85 -2.66 -10.05 -4.66
C THR A 85 -4.01 -10.01 -5.37
N ASP A 86 -4.52 -8.82 -5.67
CA ASP A 86 -5.74 -8.69 -6.47
C ASP A 86 -5.35 -8.80 -7.97
N ASP A 87 -5.53 -9.98 -8.56
CA ASP A 87 -5.24 -10.31 -9.97
C ASP A 87 -6.21 -9.65 -10.98
N GLY A 88 -6.83 -8.52 -10.67
CA GLY A 88 -7.83 -7.93 -11.55
C GLY A 88 -8.35 -6.56 -11.13
N ASP A 89 -7.54 -5.51 -11.34
CA ASP A 89 -7.98 -4.22 -11.91
C ASP A 89 -6.74 -3.35 -12.19
N GLY A 90 -6.73 -2.66 -13.33
CA GLY A 90 -5.57 -1.93 -13.85
C GLY A 90 -5.30 -0.61 -13.14
N GLY A 91 -4.72 -0.66 -11.94
CA GLY A 91 -4.18 0.49 -11.22
C GLY A 91 -2.78 0.19 -10.69
N THR A 92 -1.79 0.91 -11.18
CA THR A 92 -0.35 0.71 -10.98
C THR A 92 0.10 0.62 -9.52
N GLY A 93 0.27 -0.61 -9.01
CA GLY A 93 1.05 -0.93 -7.83
C GLY A 93 2.35 -1.63 -8.23
N ALA A 94 3.33 -0.87 -8.71
CA ALA A 94 4.65 -1.41 -9.02
C ALA A 94 5.43 -1.62 -7.72
N HIS A 95 5.45 -2.85 -7.20
CA HIS A 95 6.57 -3.32 -6.39
C HIS A 95 7.05 -4.67 -6.93
N ALA A 96 8.18 -4.59 -7.63
CA ALA A 96 8.99 -5.74 -8.01
C ALA A 96 9.52 -6.40 -6.74
N ASN A 97 9.09 -7.65 -6.50
CA ASN A 97 9.74 -8.52 -5.55
C ASN A 97 11.09 -8.96 -6.14
N THR A 98 12.17 -8.26 -5.78
CA THR A 98 13.52 -8.81 -5.90
C THR A 98 13.89 -9.44 -4.56
N ASN A 99 13.49 -10.69 -4.37
CA ASN A 99 14.15 -11.61 -3.46
C ASN A 99 15.61 -11.77 -3.92
N VAL A 100 16.51 -10.91 -3.43
CA VAL A 100 17.94 -11.17 -3.46
C VAL A 100 18.34 -11.52 -2.04
N HIS A 101 18.31 -12.83 -1.76
CA HIS A 101 19.02 -13.40 -0.62
C HIS A 101 20.51 -13.22 -0.91
N SER A 102 21.08 -12.08 -0.50
CA SER A 102 22.51 -11.83 -0.60
C SER A 102 23.19 -12.60 0.52
N SER A 103 23.60 -13.82 0.20
CA SER A 103 24.56 -14.58 0.98
C SER A 103 25.44 -15.33 0.00
N ASP A 104 26.42 -14.62 -0.56
CA ASP A 104 27.67 -15.19 -1.06
C ASP A 104 28.76 -14.13 -0.91
N VAL A 105 29.23 -14.01 0.33
CA VAL A 105 30.51 -13.37 0.65
C VAL A 105 31.61 -14.42 0.56
N VAL A 106 32.49 -14.23 -0.44
CA VAL A 106 33.93 -14.50 -0.45
C VAL A 106 34.39 -15.95 -0.31
N SER A 107 35.05 -16.47 -1.35
CA SER A 107 36.38 -17.10 -1.21
C SER A 107 37.08 -17.22 -2.57
N THR A 108 37.99 -16.29 -2.81
CA THR A 108 39.12 -16.45 -3.73
C THR A 108 40.20 -17.30 -3.06
N THR A 109 40.56 -18.41 -3.68
CA THR A 109 41.91 -19.00 -3.68
C THR A 109 42.18 -19.56 -5.05
#